data_AF-A0A9P0E336-F1
#
_entry.id   AF-A0A9P0E336-F1
#
_cell.length_a   1.000
_cell.length_b   1.000
_cell.length_c   1.000
_cell.angle_alpha   90.00
_cell.angle_beta   90.00
_cell.angle_gamma   90.00
#
_symmetry.space_group_name_H-M   'P 1'
#
loop_
_entity.id
_entity.type
_entity.pdbx_description
1 polymer ?
#
loop_
_entity_poly.entity_id
_entity_poly.type
_entity_poly.pdbx_seq_one_letter_code
_entity_poly.pdbx_strand_id
1 'polypeptide(L)'
;MQRLFFLTFYGIVHYYFLSYEAWNDECIKKKFPNNKNEVYEGCLNKSIQAYQFNQIIIFPLMPPGELLRLRCSGKPHFDDCIDVGNNDIKECLNSTQWEGLKVWKQIDKEISEQICQPGFIEYVANQTKGVSECEKNLSEAFNTCSKKIGNIDATSFDIFDIPKLRSYCKQLGVFDSCVNDSRPSKCEAIITNTISKVISSIRRNICDEAL
;
A
#
# COMPACT_ATOMS: atom_id res chain seq x y z
N MET A 1 -10.05 6.02 -4.42
CA MET A 1 -10.36 5.36 -3.14
C MET A 1 -10.55 3.84 -3.25
N GLN A 2 -11.34 3.31 -4.20
CA GLN A 2 -11.41 1.85 -4.48
C GLN A 2 -10.01 1.23 -4.67
N ARG A 3 -9.17 1.87 -5.47
CA ARG A 3 -7.75 1.50 -5.64
C ARG A 3 -6.99 1.43 -4.32
N LEU A 4 -7.12 2.41 -3.41
CA LEU A 4 -6.37 2.42 -2.16
C LEU A 4 -6.78 1.26 -1.24
N PHE A 5 -8.07 0.94 -1.18
CA PHE A 5 -8.60 -0.22 -0.46
C PHE A 5 -8.11 -1.54 -1.06
N PHE A 6 -8.22 -1.67 -2.39
CA PHE A 6 -7.70 -2.81 -3.15
C PHE A 6 -6.20 -2.97 -2.88
N LEU A 7 -5.41 -1.92 -3.07
CA LEU A 7 -3.95 -1.91 -2.88
C LEU A 7 -3.53 -2.22 -1.43
N THR A 8 -4.32 -1.74 -0.46
CA THR A 8 -4.14 -2.02 0.97
C THR A 8 -4.36 -3.51 1.28
N PHE A 9 -5.39 -4.12 0.69
CA PHE A 9 -5.70 -5.55 0.84
C PHE A 9 -4.61 -6.47 0.31
N TYR A 10 -3.92 -6.03 -0.74
CA TYR A 10 -2.84 -6.78 -1.36
C TYR A 10 -1.46 -6.37 -0.86
N GLY A 11 -1.37 -5.45 0.12
CA GLY A 11 -0.10 -4.99 0.67
C GLY A 11 0.82 -4.48 -0.45
N ILE A 12 0.24 -3.64 -1.30
CA ILE A 12 0.88 -3.08 -2.48
C ILE A 12 1.12 -1.59 -2.23
N VAL A 13 1.65 -1.26 -1.05
CA VAL A 13 2.20 0.08 -0.83
C VAL A 13 3.39 0.27 -1.79
N HIS A 14 4.05 -0.83 -2.18
CA HIS A 14 5.00 -0.94 -3.30
C HIS A 14 4.60 -0.31 -4.63
N TYR A 15 3.31 -0.29 -5.00
CA TYR A 15 2.92 0.34 -6.27
C TYR A 15 3.10 1.85 -6.19
N TYR A 16 2.91 2.49 -5.02
CA TYR A 16 3.14 3.93 -4.88
C TYR A 16 4.62 4.32 -4.82
N PHE A 17 5.51 3.43 -4.36
CA PHE A 17 6.97 3.68 -4.40
C PHE A 17 7.54 3.69 -5.81
N LEU A 18 6.91 2.96 -6.71
CA LEU A 18 7.42 2.69 -8.05
C LEU A 18 6.54 3.28 -9.16
N SER A 19 5.28 3.65 -8.87
CA SER A 19 4.40 4.35 -9.82
C SER A 19 4.69 5.85 -9.80
N TYR A 20 5.72 6.22 -10.55
CA TYR A 20 5.94 7.42 -11.40
C TYR A 20 5.43 8.83 -11.02
N GLU A 21 4.33 9.01 -10.30
CA GLU A 21 3.77 10.34 -10.02
C GLU A 21 4.38 11.02 -8.80
N ALA A 22 4.99 10.27 -7.88
CA ALA A 22 5.60 10.84 -6.68
C ALA A 22 6.97 11.51 -6.94
N TRP A 23 7.61 11.23 -8.09
CA TRP A 23 9.04 11.53 -8.30
C TRP A 23 9.31 12.14 -9.68
N ASN A 24 8.86 13.37 -9.88
CA ASN A 24 9.05 14.12 -11.13
C ASN A 24 10.48 14.70 -11.30
N ASP A 25 11.45 14.19 -10.54
CA ASP A 25 12.83 14.68 -10.47
C ASP A 25 13.65 14.33 -11.73
N GLU A 26 14.50 15.25 -12.18
CA GLU A 26 15.29 15.09 -13.40
C GLU A 26 16.38 14.01 -13.28
N CYS A 27 16.97 13.82 -12.09
CA CYS A 27 17.91 12.74 -11.82
C CYS A 27 17.23 11.37 -11.97
N ILE A 28 16.04 11.22 -11.38
CA ILE A 28 15.26 9.97 -11.45
C ILE A 28 14.83 9.69 -12.91
N LYS A 29 14.40 10.72 -13.63
CA LYS A 29 14.08 10.59 -15.07
C LYS A 29 15.28 10.17 -15.91
N LYS A 30 16.50 10.62 -15.59
CA LYS A 30 17.73 10.20 -16.27
C LYS A 30 18.09 8.75 -15.98
N LYS A 31 17.81 8.25 -14.78
CA LYS A 31 17.97 6.83 -14.44
C LYS A 31 16.94 5.94 -15.13
N PHE A 32 15.74 6.46 -15.39
CA PHE A 32 14.64 5.74 -16.05
C PHE A 32 14.08 6.50 -17.28
N PRO A 33 14.87 6.66 -18.37
CA PRO A 33 14.56 7.57 -19.47
C PRO A 33 13.43 7.09 -20.40
N ASN A 34 13.16 5.78 -20.48
CA ASN A 34 12.24 5.18 -21.47
C ASN A 34 10.88 4.73 -20.91
N ASN A 35 10.26 5.55 -20.04
CA ASN A 35 8.96 5.27 -19.39
C ASN A 35 9.01 4.15 -18.34
N LYS A 36 8.89 4.57 -17.07
CA LYS A 36 8.12 4.00 -15.93
C LYS A 36 8.30 2.53 -15.52
N ASN A 37 8.83 1.66 -16.37
CA ASN A 37 8.61 0.22 -16.32
C ASN A 37 9.84 -0.64 -16.67
N GLU A 38 10.95 -0.16 -17.24
CA GLU A 38 12.01 -1.11 -17.70
C GLU A 38 12.82 -1.78 -16.57
N VAL A 39 13.19 -1.06 -15.51
CA VAL A 39 13.85 -1.69 -14.35
C VAL A 39 12.86 -2.55 -13.56
N TYR A 40 11.61 -2.10 -13.49
CA TYR A 40 10.53 -2.77 -12.78
C TYR A 40 10.04 -4.03 -13.52
N GLU A 41 9.64 -3.94 -14.78
CA GLU A 41 9.32 -5.07 -15.67
C GLU A 41 10.55 -5.94 -15.91
N GLY A 42 11.75 -5.37 -16.13
CA GLY A 42 12.98 -6.15 -16.29
C GLY A 42 13.32 -7.00 -15.06
N CYS A 43 13.03 -6.49 -13.87
CA CYS A 43 13.16 -7.26 -12.65
C CYS A 43 12.00 -8.25 -12.45
N LEU A 44 10.75 -7.81 -12.61
CA LEU A 44 9.56 -8.64 -12.40
C LEU A 44 9.38 -9.74 -13.46
N ASN A 45 9.86 -9.54 -14.69
CA ASN A 45 9.85 -10.54 -15.77
C ASN A 45 10.60 -11.82 -15.40
N LYS A 46 11.43 -11.79 -14.35
CA LYS A 46 12.12 -12.98 -13.83
C LYS A 46 11.20 -13.92 -13.05
N SER A 47 9.98 -13.48 -12.69
CA SER A 47 8.93 -14.33 -12.12
C SER A 47 7.64 -14.19 -12.92
N ILE A 48 7.16 -15.31 -13.45
CA ILE A 48 5.87 -15.36 -14.15
C ILE A 48 4.74 -14.84 -13.25
N GLN A 49 4.75 -15.23 -11.97
CA GLN A 49 3.73 -14.82 -11.00
C GLN A 49 3.79 -13.31 -10.71
N ALA A 50 5.00 -12.77 -10.50
CA ALA A 50 5.17 -11.35 -10.19
C ALA A 50 4.84 -10.46 -11.39
N TYR A 51 5.25 -10.87 -12.59
CA TYR A 51 4.89 -10.22 -13.84
C TYR A 51 3.38 -10.26 -14.09
N GLN A 52 2.76 -11.45 -13.98
CA GLN A 52 1.30 -11.60 -14.15
C GLN A 52 0.52 -10.71 -13.18
N PHE A 53 0.92 -10.68 -11.91
CA PHE A 53 0.31 -9.80 -10.92
C PHE A 53 0.40 -8.32 -11.30
N ASN A 54 1.57 -7.88 -11.76
CA ASN A 54 1.78 -6.50 -12.18
C ASN A 54 0.93 -6.10 -13.39
N GLN A 55 0.66 -7.03 -14.31
CA GLN A 55 -0.20 -6.77 -15.46
C GLN A 55 -1.68 -6.62 -15.06
N ILE A 56 -2.14 -7.36 -14.04
CA ILE A 56 -3.57 -7.42 -13.67
C ILE A 56 -3.97 -6.42 -12.58
N ILE A 57 -3.01 -5.87 -11.84
CA ILE A 57 -3.25 -4.95 -10.71
C ILE A 57 -3.97 -3.64 -11.13
N ILE A 58 -3.80 -3.22 -12.39
CA ILE A 58 -4.39 -2.00 -12.94
C ILE A 58 -5.91 -2.19 -13.14
N PHE A 59 -6.33 -3.39 -13.50
CA PHE A 59 -7.72 -3.80 -13.69
C PHE A 59 -7.93 -5.23 -13.19
N PRO A 60 -8.12 -5.41 -11.88
CA PRO A 60 -8.21 -6.73 -11.27
C PRO A 60 -9.57 -7.34 -11.59
N LEU A 61 -9.63 -8.08 -12.70
CA LEU A 61 -10.79 -8.92 -13.06
C LEU A 61 -10.78 -10.27 -12.31
N MET A 62 -9.68 -10.56 -11.61
CA MET A 62 -9.48 -11.79 -10.85
C MET A 62 -10.17 -11.73 -9.48
N PRO A 63 -10.77 -12.84 -8.99
CA PRO A 63 -11.32 -12.91 -7.64
C PRO A 63 -10.29 -12.51 -6.57
N PRO A 64 -10.71 -11.82 -5.49
CA PRO A 64 -9.77 -11.25 -4.55
C PRO A 64 -8.78 -12.24 -3.92
N GLY A 65 -9.22 -13.46 -3.62
CA GLY A 65 -8.35 -14.50 -3.05
C GLY A 65 -7.32 -15.04 -4.04
N GLU A 66 -7.67 -15.15 -5.32
CA GLU A 66 -6.73 -15.58 -6.37
C GLU A 66 -5.66 -14.52 -6.63
N LEU A 67 -6.07 -13.24 -6.66
CA LEU A 67 -5.13 -12.13 -6.80
C LEU A 67 -4.14 -12.09 -5.63
N LEU A 68 -4.61 -12.40 -4.42
CA LEU A 68 -3.76 -12.43 -3.24
C LEU A 68 -2.80 -13.62 -3.25
N ARG A 69 -3.23 -14.79 -3.71
CA ARG A 69 -2.33 -15.94 -3.94
C ARG A 69 -1.21 -15.58 -4.92
N LEU A 70 -1.56 -14.90 -6.02
CA LEU A 70 -0.58 -14.48 -7.02
C LEU A 70 0.42 -13.47 -6.43
N ARG A 71 -0.06 -12.45 -5.70
CA ARG A 71 0.78 -11.51 -4.95
C ARG A 71 1.76 -12.22 -4.02
N CYS A 72 1.24 -13.14 -3.22
CA CYS A 72 2.01 -13.78 -2.15
C CYS A 72 3.02 -14.81 -2.66
N SER A 73 2.70 -15.49 -3.76
CA SER A 73 3.68 -16.34 -4.47
C SER A 73 4.78 -15.54 -5.15
N GLY A 74 4.48 -14.34 -5.65
CA GLY A 74 5.47 -13.41 -6.21
C GLY A 74 6.27 -12.62 -5.16
N LYS A 75 5.92 -12.69 -3.86
CA LYS A 75 6.48 -11.83 -2.80
C LYS A 75 8.01 -11.72 -2.81
N PRO A 76 8.80 -12.82 -2.84
CA PRO A 76 10.26 -12.70 -2.78
C PRO A 76 10.82 -11.88 -3.95
N HIS A 77 10.22 -12.01 -5.13
CA HIS A 77 10.66 -11.29 -6.32
C HIS A 77 10.24 -9.82 -6.28
N PHE A 78 9.07 -9.51 -5.71
CA PHE A 78 8.71 -8.11 -5.45
C PHE A 78 9.75 -7.47 -4.54
N ASP A 79 10.04 -8.06 -3.39
CA ASP A 79 10.99 -7.57 -2.39
C ASP A 79 12.37 -7.27 -3.03
N ASP A 80 12.90 -8.21 -3.82
CA ASP A 80 14.16 -8.04 -4.56
C ASP A 80 14.10 -6.86 -5.55
N CYS A 81 13.00 -6.73 -6.29
CA CYS A 81 12.85 -5.67 -7.29
C CYS A 81 12.74 -4.27 -6.69
N ILE A 82 12.16 -4.14 -5.50
CA ILE A 82 12.14 -2.88 -4.76
C ILE A 82 13.56 -2.49 -4.33
N ASP A 83 14.36 -3.45 -3.90
CA ASP A 83 15.75 -3.18 -3.52
C ASP A 83 16.60 -2.76 -4.70
N VAL A 84 16.42 -3.38 -5.87
CA VAL A 84 17.06 -2.91 -7.12
C VAL A 84 16.62 -1.48 -7.43
N GLY A 85 15.31 -1.21 -7.50
CA GLY A 85 14.79 0.10 -7.84
C GLY A 85 15.24 1.20 -6.88
N ASN A 86 15.20 0.95 -5.57
CA ASN A 86 15.65 1.90 -4.54
C ASN A 86 17.16 2.18 -4.63
N ASN A 87 17.98 1.18 -4.93
CA ASN A 87 19.42 1.37 -5.10
C ASN A 87 19.73 2.21 -6.35
N ASP A 88 19.01 2.00 -7.45
CA ASP A 88 19.23 2.73 -8.71
C ASP A 88 18.95 4.23 -8.59
N ILE A 89 17.98 4.62 -7.75
CA ILE A 89 17.63 6.03 -7.50
C ILE A 89 18.29 6.63 -6.27
N LYS A 90 19.04 5.86 -5.48
CA LYS A 90 19.54 6.30 -4.17
C LYS A 90 20.31 7.62 -4.22
N GLU A 91 21.11 7.83 -5.27
CA GLU A 91 21.88 9.06 -5.47
C GLU A 91 21.03 10.28 -5.81
N CYS A 92 19.81 10.08 -6.28
CA CYS A 92 18.87 11.13 -6.62
C CYS A 92 18.04 11.60 -5.42
N LEU A 93 18.13 10.91 -4.29
CA LEU A 93 17.30 11.16 -3.11
C LEU A 93 18.07 11.93 -2.05
N ASN A 94 17.42 12.92 -1.45
CA ASN A 94 17.95 13.54 -0.24
C ASN A 94 17.77 12.62 0.97
N SER A 95 18.40 12.98 2.11
CA SER A 95 18.36 12.16 3.32
C SER A 95 16.95 11.92 3.85
N THR A 96 16.08 12.93 3.82
CA THR A 96 14.67 12.80 4.23
C THR A 96 13.94 11.76 3.38
N GLN A 97 14.08 11.87 2.06
CA GLN A 97 13.44 10.96 1.10
C GLN A 97 13.94 9.52 1.25
N TRP A 98 15.25 9.34 1.46
CA TRP A 98 15.86 8.03 1.66
C TRP A 98 15.39 7.36 2.96
N GLU A 99 15.34 8.09 4.07
CA GLU A 99 14.80 7.55 5.32
C GLU A 99 13.30 7.26 5.21
N GLY A 100 12.54 8.10 4.50
CA GLY A 100 11.13 7.85 4.21
C GLY A 100 10.91 6.54 3.45
N LEU A 101 11.70 6.27 2.42
CA LEU A 101 11.63 5.01 1.69
C LEU A 101 11.89 3.79 2.57
N LYS A 102 12.85 3.86 3.51
CA LYS A 102 13.11 2.76 4.45
C LYS A 102 11.92 2.48 5.36
N VAL A 103 11.33 3.53 5.95
CA VAL A 103 10.16 3.41 6.83
C VAL A 103 9.01 2.77 6.07
N TRP A 104 8.75 3.24 4.86
CA TRP A 104 7.70 2.70 4.04
C TRP A 104 7.95 1.27 3.54
N LYS A 105 9.19 0.91 3.21
CA LYS A 105 9.58 -0.47 2.91
C LYS A 105 9.26 -1.39 4.11
N GLN A 106 9.56 -0.93 5.32
CA GLN A 106 9.23 -1.68 6.55
C GLN A 106 7.72 -1.83 6.74
N ILE A 107 6.94 -0.76 6.54
CA ILE A 107 5.47 -0.81 6.57
C ILE A 107 4.93 -1.83 5.56
N ASP A 108 5.40 -1.81 4.32
CA ASP A 108 4.94 -2.76 3.31
C ASP A 108 5.29 -4.19 3.71
N LYS A 109 6.52 -4.44 4.17
CA LYS A 109 6.94 -5.75 4.67
C LYS A 109 5.98 -6.26 5.75
N GLU A 110 5.65 -5.45 6.75
CA GLU A 110 4.71 -5.85 7.81
C GLU A 110 3.32 -6.19 7.26
N ILE A 111 2.79 -5.37 6.35
CA ILE A 111 1.48 -5.62 5.72
C ILE A 111 1.53 -6.92 4.91
N SER A 112 2.59 -7.11 4.13
CA SER A 112 2.80 -8.28 3.28
C SER A 112 2.82 -9.58 4.08
N GLU A 113 3.48 -9.59 5.24
CA GLU A 113 3.58 -10.74 6.13
C GLU A 113 2.24 -11.10 6.75
N GLN A 114 1.37 -10.11 6.97
CA GLN A 114 0.03 -10.31 7.51
C GLN A 114 -0.94 -10.90 6.47
N ILE A 115 -0.95 -10.35 5.26
CA ILE A 115 -1.91 -10.76 4.22
C ILE A 115 -1.51 -12.06 3.51
N CYS A 116 -0.22 -12.41 3.53
CA CYS A 116 0.28 -13.63 2.90
C CYS A 116 0.21 -14.87 3.79
N GLN A 117 -0.45 -14.77 4.96
CA GLN A 117 -0.76 -15.93 5.78
C GLN A 117 -1.82 -16.81 5.11
N PRO A 118 -1.66 -18.15 5.09
CA PRO A 118 -2.61 -19.06 4.45
C PRO A 118 -4.06 -18.86 4.91
N GLY A 119 -4.29 -18.71 6.22
CA GLY A 119 -5.62 -18.49 6.77
C GLY A 119 -6.27 -17.17 6.32
N PHE A 120 -5.47 -16.13 6.06
CA PHE A 120 -5.97 -14.86 5.54
C PHE A 120 -6.35 -14.99 4.06
N ILE A 121 -5.52 -15.69 3.27
CA ILE A 121 -5.81 -15.98 1.86
C ILE A 121 -7.10 -16.79 1.72
N GLU A 122 -7.28 -17.83 2.53
CA GLU A 122 -8.50 -18.63 2.54
C GLU A 122 -9.72 -17.82 2.97
N TYR A 123 -9.57 -16.98 3.99
CA TYR A 123 -10.62 -16.07 4.42
C TYR A 123 -11.10 -15.19 3.26
N VAL A 124 -10.19 -14.52 2.54
CA VAL A 124 -10.52 -13.66 1.40
C VAL A 124 -11.13 -14.46 0.24
N ALA A 125 -10.59 -15.65 -0.05
CA ALA A 125 -11.12 -16.52 -1.12
C ALA A 125 -12.57 -16.95 -0.87
N ASN A 126 -12.97 -17.10 0.39
CA ASN A 126 -14.33 -17.49 0.78
C ASN A 126 -15.32 -16.32 0.80
N GLN A 127 -14.86 -15.06 0.69
CA GLN A 127 -15.74 -13.89 0.62
C GLN A 127 -16.32 -13.73 -0.80
N THR A 128 -17.34 -14.51 -1.14
CA THR A 128 -17.95 -14.53 -2.48
C THR A 128 -19.15 -13.58 -2.65
N LYS A 129 -19.77 -13.12 -1.56
CA LYS A 129 -20.93 -12.23 -1.57
C LYS A 129 -20.83 -11.22 -0.43
N GLY A 130 -20.24 -10.06 -0.71
CA GLY A 130 -20.11 -9.01 0.30
C GLY A 130 -18.93 -8.09 0.09
N VAL A 131 -17.90 -8.48 -0.67
CA VAL A 131 -16.73 -7.64 -0.90
C VAL A 131 -17.10 -6.32 -1.57
N SER A 132 -17.97 -6.31 -2.58
CA SER A 132 -18.39 -5.09 -3.28
C SER A 132 -19.26 -4.16 -2.43
N GLU A 133 -20.23 -4.72 -1.69
CA GLU A 133 -21.07 -3.93 -0.77
C GLU A 133 -20.26 -3.44 0.44
N CYS A 134 -19.33 -4.26 0.91
CA CYS A 134 -18.40 -3.90 1.96
C CYS A 134 -17.44 -2.80 1.51
N GLU A 135 -16.88 -2.91 0.31
CA GLU A 135 -16.03 -1.89 -0.30
C GLU A 135 -16.78 -0.57 -0.44
N LYS A 136 -18.04 -0.60 -0.90
CA LYS A 136 -18.87 0.61 -0.99
C LYS A 136 -19.05 1.26 0.38
N ASN A 137 -19.49 0.50 1.37
CA ASN A 137 -19.75 1.03 2.72
C ASN A 137 -18.47 1.51 3.42
N LEU A 138 -17.34 0.83 3.18
CA LEU A 138 -16.04 1.27 3.68
C LEU A 138 -15.51 2.51 2.98
N SER A 139 -15.72 2.63 1.68
CA SER A 139 -15.43 3.85 0.93
C SER A 139 -16.23 5.03 1.50
N GLU A 140 -17.51 4.83 1.79
CA GLU A 140 -18.35 5.85 2.44
C GLU A 140 -17.84 6.22 3.84
N ALA A 141 -17.45 5.23 4.65
CA ALA A 141 -16.85 5.45 5.97
C ALA A 141 -15.53 6.24 5.86
N PHE A 142 -14.61 5.85 4.97
CA PHE A 142 -13.35 6.55 4.74
C PHE A 142 -13.56 7.98 4.26
N ASN A 143 -14.48 8.21 3.32
CA ASN A 143 -14.83 9.55 2.86
C ASN A 143 -15.34 10.41 4.02
N THR A 144 -16.22 9.86 4.85
CA THR A 144 -16.79 10.56 6.01
C THR A 144 -15.70 10.87 7.04
N CYS A 145 -14.82 9.93 7.34
CA CYS A 145 -13.73 10.11 8.30
C CYS A 145 -12.64 11.04 7.78
N SER A 146 -12.36 11.03 6.47
CA SER A 146 -11.44 11.98 5.83
C SER A 146 -11.95 13.42 5.96
N LYS A 147 -13.25 13.65 5.76
CA LYS A 147 -13.89 14.96 6.01
C LYS A 147 -13.68 15.43 7.46
N LYS A 148 -13.78 14.53 8.45
CA LYS A 148 -13.58 14.89 9.87
C LYS A 148 -12.17 15.39 10.19
N ILE A 149 -11.17 14.95 9.42
CA ILE A 149 -9.78 15.39 9.60
C ILE A 149 -9.38 16.52 8.65
N GLY A 150 -10.33 17.09 7.91
CA GLY A 150 -10.12 18.25 7.04
C GLY A 150 -9.91 17.92 5.55
N ASN A 151 -10.34 16.74 5.07
CA ASN A 151 -10.13 16.28 3.68
C ASN A 151 -8.69 16.45 3.23
N ILE A 152 -7.81 15.92 4.06
CA ILE A 152 -6.40 15.93 3.76
C ILE A 152 -6.16 15.17 2.45
N ASP A 153 -5.73 15.90 1.41
CA ASP A 153 -5.48 15.33 0.10
C ASP A 153 -4.19 14.50 0.14
N ALA A 154 -4.25 13.26 -0.33
CA ALA A 154 -3.09 12.38 -0.42
C ALA A 154 -1.98 12.96 -1.32
N THR A 155 -2.33 13.85 -2.27
CA THR A 155 -1.36 14.55 -3.13
C THR A 155 -0.70 15.75 -2.46
N SER A 156 -1.24 16.22 -1.32
CA SER A 156 -0.69 17.36 -0.57
C SER A 156 0.49 16.99 0.34
N PHE A 157 0.80 15.70 0.43
CA PHE A 157 1.89 15.17 1.25
C PHE A 157 3.04 14.65 0.42
N ASP A 158 4.23 15.12 0.78
CA ASP A 158 5.42 14.34 0.52
C ASP A 158 5.39 13.14 1.47
N ILE A 159 4.89 12.00 0.97
CA ILE A 159 4.75 10.78 1.77
C ILE A 159 6.12 10.31 2.31
N PHE A 160 7.23 10.78 1.75
CA PHE A 160 8.57 10.40 2.19
C PHE A 160 9.11 11.31 3.29
N ASP A 161 8.47 12.45 3.55
CA ASP A 161 8.78 13.31 4.68
C ASP A 161 8.10 12.76 5.96
N ILE A 162 8.72 11.73 6.55
CA ILE A 162 8.24 11.10 7.79
C ILE A 162 8.08 12.11 8.94
N PRO A 163 9.03 13.05 9.19
CA PRO A 163 8.81 14.12 10.16
C PRO A 163 7.55 14.94 9.90
N LYS A 164 7.27 15.30 8.64
CA LYS A 164 6.03 16.00 8.29
C LYS A 164 4.81 15.12 8.48
N LEU A 165 4.86 13.84 8.10
CA LEU A 165 3.76 12.89 8.35
C LEU A 165 3.48 12.70 9.85
N ARG A 166 4.51 12.74 10.70
CA ARG A 166 4.36 12.70 12.17
C ARG A 166 3.49 13.84 12.70
N SER A 167 3.57 15.02 12.08
CA SER A 167 2.71 16.16 12.47
C SER A 167 1.21 15.88 12.29
N TYR A 168 0.86 14.86 11.49
CA TYR A 168 -0.52 14.42 11.24
C TYR A 168 -0.96 13.24 12.10
N CYS A 169 -0.13 12.74 13.02
CA CYS A 169 -0.46 11.55 13.81
C CYS A 169 -1.70 11.70 14.69
N LYS A 170 -1.98 12.92 15.16
CA LYS A 170 -3.23 13.21 15.87
C LYS A 170 -4.44 13.04 14.93
N GLN A 171 -4.36 13.56 13.71
CA GLN A 171 -5.40 13.40 12.70
C GLN A 171 -5.55 11.93 12.28
N LEU A 172 -4.45 11.19 12.09
CA LEU A 172 -4.48 9.76 11.81
C LEU A 172 -5.17 8.97 12.93
N GLY A 173 -4.91 9.31 14.20
CA GLY A 173 -5.63 8.73 15.34
C GLY A 173 -7.14 9.00 15.30
N VAL A 174 -7.55 10.24 15.01
CA VAL A 174 -8.96 10.61 14.86
C VAL A 174 -9.62 9.88 13.68
N PHE A 175 -8.89 9.73 12.57
CA PHE A 175 -9.36 8.99 11.40
C PHE A 175 -9.58 7.52 11.73
N ASP A 176 -8.59 6.86 12.36
CA ASP A 176 -8.67 5.46 12.77
C ASP A 176 -9.85 5.21 13.71
N SER A 177 -10.01 6.03 14.76
CA SER A 177 -11.18 5.96 15.65
C SER A 177 -12.49 6.12 14.87
N CYS A 178 -12.58 7.10 13.97
CA CYS A 178 -13.79 7.30 13.17
C CYS A 178 -14.11 6.09 12.28
N VAL A 179 -13.11 5.52 11.60
CA VAL A 179 -13.28 4.32 10.76
C VAL A 179 -13.75 3.16 11.62
N ASN A 180 -13.15 3.01 12.80
CA ASN A 180 -13.45 1.97 13.76
C ASN A 180 -14.87 2.08 14.36
N ASP A 181 -15.40 3.29 14.49
CA ASP A 181 -16.77 3.53 14.95
C ASP A 181 -17.80 3.40 13.81
N SER A 182 -17.37 3.66 12.58
CA SER A 182 -18.23 3.65 11.38
C SER A 182 -18.22 2.29 10.66
N ARG A 183 -17.67 1.24 11.28
CA ARG A 183 -17.50 -0.07 10.65
C ARG A 183 -18.86 -0.70 10.31
N PRO A 184 -19.13 -1.03 9.03
CA PRO A 184 -20.30 -1.83 8.68
C PRO A 184 -20.17 -3.24 9.28
N SER A 185 -21.20 -3.76 9.93
CA SER A 185 -21.19 -5.11 10.54
C SER A 185 -20.88 -6.21 9.52
N LYS A 186 -21.35 -6.07 8.28
CA LYS A 186 -21.04 -6.97 7.15
C LYS A 186 -19.55 -6.98 6.75
N CYS A 187 -18.78 -6.01 7.22
CA CYS A 187 -17.35 -5.84 6.94
C CYS A 187 -16.46 -6.17 8.15
N GLU A 188 -17.03 -6.51 9.30
CA GLU A 188 -16.30 -6.52 10.57
C GLU A 188 -15.04 -7.38 10.54
N ALA A 189 -15.14 -8.59 9.99
CA ALA A 189 -14.00 -9.48 9.85
C ALA A 189 -12.95 -8.99 8.84
N ILE A 190 -13.35 -8.30 7.76
CA ILE A 190 -12.43 -7.65 6.80
C ILE A 190 -11.68 -6.50 7.48
N ILE A 191 -12.39 -5.67 8.23
CA ILE A 191 -11.82 -4.46 8.83
C ILE A 191 -10.87 -4.86 9.95
N THR A 192 -11.32 -5.73 10.86
CA THR A 192 -10.53 -6.17 12.02
C THR A 192 -9.30 -6.97 11.59
N ASN A 193 -9.40 -7.83 10.56
CA ASN A 193 -8.28 -8.68 10.17
C ASN A 193 -7.31 -8.04 9.18
N THR A 194 -7.71 -6.98 8.47
CA THR A 194 -6.90 -6.36 7.41
C THR A 194 -6.65 -4.88 7.67
N ILE A 195 -7.71 -4.07 7.64
CA ILE A 195 -7.59 -2.61 7.58
C ILE A 195 -7.03 -2.06 8.88
N SER A 196 -7.55 -2.53 10.03
CA SER A 196 -7.04 -2.12 11.34
C SER A 196 -5.57 -2.48 11.49
N LYS A 197 -5.10 -3.62 10.94
CA LYS A 197 -3.69 -3.99 11.02
C LYS A 197 -2.80 -3.17 10.10
N VAL A 198 -3.29 -2.81 8.91
CA VAL A 198 -2.57 -1.89 8.01
C VAL A 198 -2.46 -0.50 8.65
N ILE A 199 -3.57 0.05 9.13
CA ILE A 199 -3.58 1.34 9.84
C ILE A 199 -2.66 1.29 11.04
N SER A 200 -2.68 0.19 11.82
CA SER A 200 -1.77 0.00 12.95
C SER A 200 -0.30 -0.08 12.53
N SER A 201 0.01 -0.74 11.41
CA SER A 201 1.40 -0.85 10.91
C SER A 201 1.92 0.51 10.45
N ILE A 202 1.10 1.28 9.73
CA ILE A 202 1.40 2.67 9.33
C ILE A 202 1.61 3.54 10.57
N ARG A 203 0.65 3.52 11.51
CA ARG A 203 0.71 4.32 12.73
C ARG A 203 1.93 3.97 13.57
N ARG A 204 2.22 2.69 13.79
CA ARG A 204 3.38 2.26 14.57
C ARG A 204 4.70 2.72 13.97
N ASN A 205 4.84 2.67 12.65
CA ASN A 205 6.10 3.02 11.99
C ASN A 205 6.27 4.54 11.79
N ILE A 206 5.17 5.29 11.68
CA ILE A 206 5.21 6.74 11.45
C ILE A 206 5.08 7.50 12.76
N CYS A 207 4.07 7.17 13.57
CA CYS A 207 3.59 7.95 14.72
C CYS A 207 4.10 7.49 16.07
N ASP A 208 4.26 6.19 16.26
CA ASP A 208 4.83 5.67 17.49
C ASP A 208 6.35 5.71 17.30
N GLU A 209 7.07 6.45 18.13
CA GLU A 209 8.52 6.53 18.01
C GLU A 209 9.13 5.12 18.08
N ALA A 210 10.07 4.83 17.19
CA ALA A 210 11.12 3.88 17.53
C ALA A 210 11.82 4.45 18.77
N LEU A 211 11.45 3.91 19.93
CA LEU A 211 12.21 4.07 21.18
C LEU A 211 13.64 3.56 20.99
#